data_AF-A0A7W0DNM7-F1
#
_entry.id   AF-A0A7W0DNM7-F1
#
_cell.length_a   1.000
_cell.length_b   1.000
_cell.length_c   1.000
_cell.angle_alpha   90.00
_cell.angle_beta   90.00
_cell.angle_gamma   90.00
#
_symmetry.space_group_name_H-M   'P 1'
#
loop_
_entity.id
_entity.type
_entity.pdbx_description
1 polymer ?
#
loop_
_entity_poly.entity_id
_entity_poly.type
_entity_poly.pdbx_seq_one_letter_code
_entity_poly.pdbx_strand_id
1 'polypeptide(L)'
;MTRTAAPGETPGRTPETGLRADAERNGDRILAAARHLFATEGLGVSMASVAREAGVGKATLSRRFATRDDLVNAVFADRMDAYAAAVTDALANPDPWHGFTGYIHAVRAMQAADRGFADVLS
;
A
#
# COMPACT_ATOMS: atom_id res chain seq x y z
N MET A 1 21.10 -1.86 -62.73
CA MET A 1 22.05 -2.73 -62.00
C MET A 1 23.05 -1.79 -61.33
N THR A 2 22.91 -1.46 -60.05
CA THR A 2 23.28 -2.32 -58.91
C THR A 2 22.32 -2.16 -57.73
N ARG A 3 22.10 -3.29 -57.08
CA ARG A 3 21.30 -3.57 -55.89
C ARG A 3 22.20 -3.42 -54.66
N THR A 4 21.77 -2.67 -53.64
CA THR A 4 22.17 -2.90 -52.23
C THR A 4 21.03 -2.49 -51.31
N ALA A 5 20.76 -3.37 -50.34
CA ALA A 5 19.57 -3.48 -49.51
C ALA A 5 19.52 -2.48 -48.34
N ALA A 6 18.30 -2.17 -47.88
CA ALA A 6 18.00 -1.93 -46.46
C ALA A 6 17.77 -3.29 -45.79
N PRO A 7 18.07 -3.48 -44.49
CA PRO A 7 17.03 -3.24 -43.50
C PRO A 7 17.53 -2.87 -42.08
N GLY A 8 16.65 -2.29 -41.27
CA GLY A 8 16.86 -2.25 -39.82
C GLY A 8 16.07 -1.17 -39.12
N GLU A 9 14.76 -1.35 -39.02
CA GLU A 9 13.96 -0.73 -37.96
C GLU A 9 14.70 -0.85 -36.62
N THR A 10 14.71 0.23 -35.85
CA THR A 10 14.68 0.06 -34.39
C THR A 10 13.23 0.32 -33.97
N PRO A 11 12.43 -0.72 -33.70
CA PRO A 11 11.16 -0.56 -32.99
C PRO A 11 11.45 -0.02 -31.59
N GLY A 12 10.58 0.87 -31.12
CA GLY A 12 10.75 1.63 -29.90
C GLY A 12 11.04 0.77 -28.66
N ARG A 13 11.83 1.33 -27.75
CA ARG A 13 11.62 1.12 -26.32
C ARG A 13 11.16 2.43 -25.74
N THR A 14 9.85 2.53 -25.58
CA THR A 14 9.13 3.61 -24.94
C THR A 14 9.74 3.87 -23.55
N PRO A 15 10.28 5.08 -23.27
CA PRO A 15 10.78 5.43 -21.93
C PRO A 15 9.67 5.42 -20.87
N GLU A 16 8.41 5.49 -21.30
CA GLU A 16 7.27 5.61 -20.42
C GLU A 16 6.97 4.38 -19.56
N THR A 17 7.27 3.16 -20.05
CA THR A 17 7.03 1.94 -19.27
C THR A 17 8.01 1.79 -18.12
N GLY A 18 9.27 2.22 -18.29
CA GLY A 18 10.27 2.21 -17.22
C GLY A 18 9.94 3.21 -16.10
N LEU A 19 9.51 4.42 -16.46
CA LEU A 19 9.14 5.46 -15.49
C LEU A 19 7.92 5.07 -14.63
N ARG A 20 6.92 4.42 -15.23
CA ARG A 20 5.75 3.91 -14.49
C ARG A 20 6.14 2.81 -13.49
N ALA A 21 6.96 1.85 -13.92
CA ALA A 21 7.42 0.77 -13.05
C ALA A 21 8.29 1.28 -11.87
N ASP A 22 9.11 2.30 -12.10
CA ASP A 22 9.89 2.93 -11.02
C ASP A 22 9.01 3.76 -10.06
N ALA A 23 7.97 4.41 -10.58
CA ALA A 23 6.99 5.11 -9.75
C ALA A 23 6.19 4.14 -8.87
N GLU A 24 5.78 2.99 -9.40
CA GLU A 24 5.11 1.91 -8.66
C GLU A 24 6.03 1.34 -7.57
N ARG A 25 7.26 0.95 -7.93
CA ARG A 25 8.27 0.48 -6.96
C ARG A 25 8.55 1.49 -5.85
N ASN A 26 8.59 2.78 -6.18
CA ASN A 26 8.73 3.83 -5.17
C ASN A 26 7.51 3.92 -4.26
N GLY A 27 6.30 3.77 -4.80
CA GLY A 27 5.07 3.67 -4.03
C GLY A 27 5.11 2.52 -3.03
N ASP A 28 5.47 1.33 -3.48
CA ASP A 28 5.54 0.13 -2.64
C ASP A 28 6.54 0.27 -1.50
N ARG A 29 7.71 0.85 -1.78
CA ARG A 29 8.73 1.14 -0.75
C ARG A 29 8.21 2.13 0.30
N ILE A 30 7.50 3.17 -0.12
CA ILE A 30 6.91 4.15 0.81
C ILE A 30 5.87 3.47 1.70
N LEU A 31 4.97 2.67 1.12
CA LEU A 31 3.93 1.97 1.88
C LEU A 31 4.52 0.93 2.85
N ALA A 32 5.55 0.19 2.44
CA ALA A 32 6.24 -0.76 3.31
C ALA A 32 6.92 -0.07 4.50
N ALA A 33 7.65 1.03 4.24
CA ALA A 33 8.30 1.83 5.28
C ALA A 33 7.28 2.44 6.26
N ALA A 34 6.19 3.01 5.73
CA ALA A 34 5.12 3.58 6.55
C ALA A 34 4.42 2.52 7.41
N ARG A 35 4.11 1.34 6.85
CA ARG A 35 3.57 0.20 7.62
C ARG A 35 4.51 -0.19 8.76
N HIS A 36 5.80 -0.30 8.48
CA HIS A 36 6.79 -0.66 9.50
C HIS A 36 6.82 0.37 10.63
N LEU A 37 6.96 1.65 10.29
CA LEU A 37 7.06 2.73 11.27
C LEU A 37 5.78 2.93 12.08
N PHE A 38 4.60 2.84 11.45
CA PHE A 38 3.34 2.93 12.18
C PHE A 38 3.15 1.76 13.14
N ALA A 39 3.61 0.55 12.79
CA ALA A 39 3.53 -0.61 13.66
C ALA A 39 4.52 -0.55 14.85
N THR A 40 5.68 0.12 14.70
CA THR A 40 6.72 0.16 15.74
C THR A 40 6.67 1.42 16.61
N GLU A 41 6.37 2.57 16.01
CA GLU A 41 6.44 3.90 16.63
C GLU A 41 5.07 4.60 16.71
N GLY A 42 4.01 3.97 16.19
CA GLY A 42 2.66 4.52 16.15
C GLY A 42 2.50 5.59 15.07
N LEU A 43 1.34 6.27 15.09
CA LEU A 43 1.01 7.28 14.07
C LEU A 43 1.78 8.59 14.24
N GLY A 44 2.48 8.84 15.35
CA GLY A 44 3.24 10.08 15.56
C GLY A 44 4.40 10.32 14.57
N VAL A 45 4.74 9.33 13.75
CA VAL A 45 5.87 9.36 12.83
C VAL A 45 5.72 10.45 11.76
N SER A 46 6.80 11.19 11.54
CA SER A 46 6.85 12.27 10.54
C SER A 46 6.96 11.73 9.10
N MET A 47 6.41 12.46 8.13
CA MET A 47 6.61 12.19 6.69
C MET A 47 8.10 12.14 6.29
N ALA A 48 8.96 12.90 6.99
CA ALA A 48 10.40 12.87 6.76
C ALA A 48 11.04 11.56 7.23
N SER A 49 10.58 10.99 8.34
CA SER A 49 11.02 9.68 8.84
C SER A 49 10.64 8.58 7.84
N VAL A 50 9.40 8.61 7.32
CA VAL A 50 8.95 7.67 6.28
C VAL A 50 9.79 7.77 5.01
N ALA A 51 10.05 8.99 4.53
CA ALA A 51 10.89 9.19 3.34
C ALA A 51 12.30 8.62 3.52
N ARG A 52 12.89 8.83 4.71
CA ARG A 52 14.22 8.30 5.07
C ARG A 52 14.22 6.77 5.09
N GLU A 53 13.25 6.17 5.76
CA GLU A 53 13.11 4.71 5.86
C GLU A 53 12.89 4.05 4.49
N ALA A 54 12.06 4.66 3.64
CA ALA A 54 11.81 4.18 2.27
C ALA A 54 13.00 4.40 1.31
N GLY A 55 14.01 5.18 1.71
CA GLY A 55 15.12 5.56 0.85
C GLY A 55 14.67 6.40 -0.36
N VAL A 56 13.73 7.32 -0.16
CA VAL A 56 13.21 8.22 -1.20
C VAL A 56 13.36 9.69 -0.80
N GLY A 57 13.43 10.57 -1.79
CA GLY A 57 13.43 12.02 -1.55
C GLY A 57 12.07 12.53 -1.06
N LYS A 58 12.07 13.59 -0.23
CA LYS A 58 10.83 14.24 0.27
C LYS A 58 9.90 14.68 -0.88
N ALA A 59 10.46 15.21 -1.96
CA ALA A 59 9.69 15.61 -3.14
C ALA A 59 9.02 14.42 -3.86
N THR A 60 9.63 13.23 -3.82
CA THR A 60 9.05 12.02 -4.38
C THR A 60 7.87 11.55 -3.52
N LEU A 61 8.05 11.56 -2.19
CA LEU A 61 6.98 11.20 -1.26
C LEU A 61 5.80 12.17 -1.36
N SER A 62 6.05 13.49 -1.40
CA SER A 62 4.98 14.49 -1.51
C SER A 62 4.22 14.45 -2.83
N ARG A 63 4.89 14.05 -3.93
CA ARG A 63 4.22 13.83 -5.23
C ARG A 63 3.28 12.62 -5.21
N ARG A 64 3.58 11.61 -4.38
CA ARG A 64 2.77 10.40 -4.26
C ARG A 64 1.65 10.57 -3.24
N PHE A 65 1.94 11.23 -2.12
CA PHE A 65 1.04 11.47 -1.00
C PHE A 65 1.13 12.95 -0.63
N ALA A 66 0.10 13.71 -1.00
CA ALA A 66 0.09 15.17 -0.78
C ALA A 66 -0.02 15.49 0.71
N THR A 67 -0.76 14.66 1.44
CA THR A 67 -0.98 14.80 2.88
C THR A 67 -0.54 13.55 3.63
N ARG A 68 -0.35 13.71 4.94
CA ARG A 68 -0.11 12.57 5.85
C ARG A 68 -1.31 11.63 5.86
N ASP A 69 -2.52 12.17 5.77
CA ASP A 69 -3.76 11.38 5.78
C ASP A 69 -3.87 10.52 4.52
N ASP A 70 -3.41 11.01 3.36
CA ASP A 70 -3.34 10.19 2.13
C ASP A 70 -2.45 8.95 2.33
N LEU A 71 -1.31 9.12 3.00
CA LEU A 71 -0.40 8.02 3.29
C LEU A 71 -1.02 7.05 4.30
N VAL A 72 -1.64 7.56 5.37
CA VAL A 72 -2.33 6.74 6.38
C VAL A 72 -3.44 5.93 5.70
N ASN A 73 -4.30 6.56 4.91
CA ASN A 73 -5.38 5.89 4.19
C ASN A 73 -4.84 4.81 3.25
N ALA A 74 -3.78 5.09 2.48
CA ALA A 74 -3.19 4.12 1.58
C ALA A 74 -2.52 2.94 2.30
N VAL A 75 -1.90 3.18 3.46
CA VAL A 75 -1.30 2.13 4.29
C VAL A 75 -2.35 1.16 4.85
N PHE A 76 -3.53 1.70 5.21
CA PHE A 76 -4.59 0.93 5.84
C PHE A 76 -5.69 0.46 4.88
N ALA A 77 -5.66 0.86 3.60
CA ALA A 77 -6.65 0.45 2.59
C ALA A 77 -6.84 -1.07 2.54
N ASP A 78 -5.75 -1.83 2.39
CA ASP A 78 -5.80 -3.30 2.33
C ASP A 78 -6.42 -3.92 3.59
N ARG A 79 -6.24 -3.27 4.75
CA ARG A 79 -6.78 -3.74 6.04
C ARG A 79 -8.26 -3.41 6.18
N MET A 80 -8.67 -2.25 5.69
CA MET A 80 -10.09 -1.89 5.63
C MET A 80 -10.84 -2.83 4.68
N ASP A 81 -10.23 -3.21 3.55
CA ASP A 81 -10.78 -4.20 2.64
C ASP A 81 -10.91 -5.57 3.30
N ALA A 82 -9.91 -5.99 4.08
CA ALA A 82 -9.97 -7.23 4.86
C ALA A 82 -11.09 -7.20 5.93
N TYR A 83 -11.34 -6.05 6.56
CA TYR A 83 -12.44 -5.90 7.52
C TYR A 83 -13.79 -5.99 6.82
N ALA A 84 -13.94 -5.32 5.67
CA ALA A 84 -15.15 -5.38 4.86
C ALA A 84 -15.45 -6.81 4.37
N ALA A 85 -14.41 -7.55 3.97
CA ALA A 85 -14.52 -8.97 3.61
C ALA A 85 -14.97 -9.82 4.82
N ALA A 86 -14.36 -9.62 5.99
CA ALA A 86 -14.75 -10.33 7.21
C ALA A 86 -16.21 -10.04 7.64
N VAL A 87 -16.70 -8.81 7.45
CA VAL A 87 -18.12 -8.48 7.67
C VAL A 87 -19.01 -9.22 6.68
N THR A 88 -18.62 -9.28 5.41
CA THR A 88 -19.38 -9.98 4.36
C THR A 88 -19.50 -11.47 4.67
N ASP A 89 -18.40 -12.10 5.07
CA ASP A 89 -18.38 -13.53 5.47
C ASP A 89 -19.25 -13.78 6.71
N ALA A 90 -19.21 -12.88 7.69
CA ALA A 90 -20.03 -12.97 8.89
C ALA A 90 -21.53 -12.84 8.60
N LEU A 91 -21.91 -11.92 7.71
CA LEU A 91 -23.30 -11.72 7.28
C LEU A 91 -23.83 -12.88 6.43
N ALA A 92 -22.95 -13.61 5.75
CA ALA A 92 -23.31 -14.81 5.00
C ALA A 92 -23.55 -16.04 5.88
N ASN A 93 -23.22 -15.98 7.18
CA ASN A 93 -23.40 -17.11 8.08
C ASN A 93 -24.89 -17.33 8.42
N PRO A 94 -25.43 -18.55 8.26
CA PRO A 94 -26.82 -18.85 8.59
C PRO A 94 -27.12 -18.79 10.10
N ASP A 95 -26.11 -18.88 10.96
CA ASP A 95 -26.21 -18.62 12.39
C ASP A 95 -25.67 -17.20 12.70
N PRO A 96 -26.53 -16.24 13.05
CA PRO A 96 -26.12 -14.86 13.33
C PRO A 96 -25.10 -14.74 14.48
N TRP A 97 -25.19 -15.59 15.50
CA TRP A 97 -24.26 -15.55 16.62
C TRP A 97 -22.89 -16.10 16.21
N HIS A 98 -22.88 -17.16 15.39
CA HIS A 98 -21.64 -17.68 14.83
C HIS A 98 -20.97 -16.67 13.88
N GLY A 99 -21.75 -16.00 13.02
CA GLY A 99 -21.25 -14.93 12.16
C GLY A 99 -20.62 -13.79 12.97
N PHE A 100 -21.33 -13.29 13.98
CA PHE A 100 -20.84 -12.23 14.86
C PHE A 100 -19.54 -12.61 15.60
N THR A 101 -19.53 -13.76 16.26
CA THR A 101 -18.34 -14.22 17.01
C THR A 101 -17.16 -14.49 16.09
N GLY A 102 -17.39 -15.07 14.91
CA GLY A 102 -16.38 -15.26 13.86
C GLY A 102 -15.76 -13.94 13.41
N TYR A 103 -16.57 -12.91 13.15
CA TYR A 103 -16.09 -11.57 12.82
C TYR A 103 -15.20 -10.98 13.93
N ILE A 104 -15.64 -11.06 15.19
CA ILE A 104 -14.86 -10.55 16.32
C ILE A 104 -13.51 -11.27 16.41
N HIS A 105 -13.46 -12.59 16.22
CA HIS A 105 -12.20 -13.33 16.19
C HIS A 105 -11.30 -12.92 15.03
N ALA A 106 -11.85 -12.74 13.82
CA ALA A 106 -11.10 -12.31 12.65
C ALA A 106 -10.47 -10.92 12.85
N VAL A 107 -11.27 -9.94 13.31
CA VAL A 107 -10.78 -8.59 13.59
C VAL A 107 -9.73 -8.60 14.70
N ARG A 108 -9.93 -9.38 15.77
CA ARG A 108 -8.92 -9.51 16.84
C ARG A 108 -7.60 -10.10 16.32
N ALA A 109 -7.65 -11.08 15.44
CA ALA A 109 -6.45 -11.64 14.83
C ALA A 109 -5.72 -10.63 13.93
N MET A 110 -6.46 -9.82 13.17
CA MET A 110 -5.90 -8.74 12.35
C MET A 110 -5.28 -7.63 13.21
N GLN A 111 -5.90 -7.27 14.34
CA GLN A 111 -5.40 -6.27 15.28
C GLN A 111 -4.16 -6.75 16.06
N ALA A 112 -4.10 -8.02 16.43
CA ALA A 112 -2.95 -8.59 17.16
C ALA A 112 -1.63 -8.51 16.37
N ALA A 113 -1.70 -8.32 15.05
CA ALA A 113 -0.56 -8.17 14.16
C ALA A 113 -0.10 -6.72 13.96
N ASP A 114 -0.79 -5.69 14.49
CA ASP A 114 -0.43 -4.29 14.23
C ASP A 114 -0.76 -3.32 15.40
N ARG A 115 0.28 -2.89 16.13
CA ARG A 115 0.15 -1.86 17.18
C ARG A 115 -0.31 -0.50 16.63
N GLY A 116 0.04 -0.15 15.39
CA GLY A 116 -0.34 1.13 14.78
C GLY A 116 -1.83 1.22 14.47
N PHE A 117 -2.52 0.08 14.33
CA PHE A 117 -3.98 0.04 14.13
C PHE A 117 -4.76 0.21 15.43
N ALA A 118 -4.16 -0.14 16.58
CA ALA A 118 -4.76 0.09 17.88
C ALA A 118 -4.94 1.59 18.17
N ASP A 119 -3.98 2.43 17.73
CA ASP A 119 -4.05 3.89 17.85
C ASP A 119 -5.09 4.54 16.90
N VAL A 120 -5.45 3.89 15.79
CA VAL A 120 -6.50 4.40 14.87
C VAL A 120 -7.91 4.21 15.46
N LEU A 121 -8.09 3.21 16.31
CA LEU A 121 -9.40 2.79 16.83
C LEU A 121 -9.69 3.22 18.27
N SER A 122 -8.74 3.87 18.96
CA SER A 122 -8.90 4.41 20.33
C SER A 122 -9.33 5.87 20.33
#